data_AF-A0A8H7C4M9-F1
#
_entry.id   AF-A0A8H7C4M9-F1
#
_cell.length_a   1.000
_cell.length_b   1.000
_cell.length_c   1.000
_cell.angle_alpha   90.00
_cell.angle_beta   90.00
_cell.angle_gamma   90.00
#
_symmetry.space_group_name_H-M   'P 1'
#
loop_
_entity.id
_entity.type
_entity.pdbx_description
1 polymer ?
#
loop_
_entity_poly.entity_id
_entity_poly.type
_entity_poly.pdbx_seq_one_letter_code
_entity_poly.pdbx_strand_id
1 'polypeptide(L)'
;MSLFGNSNDFQVNVNNSHLVAADSVHYHGSRGTGELHCPTCDSWLGADDYDEGLGRLYDESLPDAMHNSAARSLADITLPTTRCAGIIEELAAHFGQPQDSLLPNVVVANDVKSNLAQICAEELEEYSCATFFVSKRFKTDNPAKLFTTIASQLAIQFPPYASILEAKLRRNPSLLRQSLEHQFQELIVEPFNQLSDQVMTNFGSPRKLIIIDGLDEYANPRARSKILRIIFRSAEKLPFVWLLFTQSNVYDIQDGLSAAGQVGRPARVRIFGDSERSCIAFSNDTKSICAVLLAQQEHRIAANDNNCTLKLRLAYFFF
;
A
#
# COMPACT_ATOMS: atom_id res chain seq x y z
N MET A 1 -37.71 -47.54 29.10
CA MET A 1 -36.87 -48.07 28.01
C MET A 1 -36.06 -46.90 27.48
N SER A 2 -34.77 -46.93 27.80
CA SER A 2 -33.61 -46.12 27.36
C SER A 2 -33.76 -44.87 26.48
N LEU A 3 -32.95 -43.81 26.59
CA LEU A 3 -31.96 -43.26 27.55
C LEU A 3 -31.30 -42.06 26.82
N PHE A 4 -31.11 -40.93 27.52
CA PHE A 4 -30.14 -39.81 27.31
C PHE A 4 -30.09 -39.04 25.97
N GLY A 5 -29.92 -37.71 25.89
CA GLY A 5 -29.57 -36.70 26.90
C GLY A 5 -28.29 -35.92 26.54
N ASN A 6 -28.46 -34.64 26.23
CA ASN A 6 -27.60 -33.46 26.50
C ASN A 6 -26.28 -33.19 25.74
N SER A 7 -26.30 -32.02 25.09
CA SER A 7 -25.37 -30.86 25.22
C SER A 7 -24.06 -31.04 26.02
N ASN A 8 -22.94 -30.58 25.44
CA ASN A 8 -22.17 -29.42 25.93
C ASN A 8 -20.89 -29.19 25.12
N ASP A 9 -20.59 -27.90 24.93
CA ASP A 9 -19.29 -27.24 25.01
C ASP A 9 -18.02 -28.09 24.97
N PHE A 10 -17.09 -27.72 24.08
CA PHE A 10 -15.67 -27.99 24.32
C PHE A 10 -14.86 -26.70 24.34
N GLN A 11 -14.38 -26.42 25.54
CA GLN A 11 -13.47 -25.35 25.90
C GLN A 11 -12.08 -25.55 25.29
N VAL A 12 -11.43 -24.43 25.01
CA VAL A 12 -9.99 -24.31 24.81
C VAL A 12 -9.26 -24.76 26.08
N ASN A 13 -8.29 -25.68 25.94
CA ASN A 13 -7.35 -25.97 27.01
C ASN A 13 -5.91 -25.87 26.49
N VAL A 14 -5.18 -24.92 27.07
CA VAL A 14 -3.76 -24.66 26.87
C VAL A 14 -3.02 -25.46 27.95
N ASN A 15 -2.13 -26.39 27.57
CA ASN A 15 -0.79 -26.55 28.16
C ASN A 15 -0.06 -27.85 27.75
N ASN A 16 1.25 -27.69 27.59
CA ASN A 16 2.36 -28.64 27.64
C ASN A 16 2.76 -29.43 26.37
N SER A 17 3.73 -28.85 25.66
CA SER A 17 5.08 -29.39 25.41
C SER A 17 5.27 -30.90 25.48
N HIS A 18 5.66 -31.52 24.35
CA HIS A 18 6.90 -32.32 24.24
C HIS A 18 7.14 -32.73 22.79
N LEU A 19 8.34 -32.43 22.29
CA LEU A 19 8.91 -32.92 21.04
C LEU A 19 9.02 -34.44 21.08
N VAL A 20 8.46 -35.13 20.08
CA VAL A 20 8.89 -36.48 19.68
C VAL A 20 8.89 -36.55 18.16
N ALA A 21 10.09 -36.70 17.60
CA ALA A 21 10.30 -37.10 16.21
C ALA A 21 9.94 -38.59 16.05
N ALA A 22 9.23 -38.92 14.98
CA ALA A 22 9.06 -40.30 14.53
C ALA A 22 8.92 -40.34 13.00
N ASP A 23 10.05 -40.71 12.38
CA ASP A 23 10.21 -41.75 11.36
C ASP A 23 9.36 -41.75 10.07
N SER A 24 10.05 -41.32 9.01
CA SER A 24 10.23 -42.00 7.72
C SER A 24 9.19 -43.05 7.32
N VAL A 25 8.29 -42.65 6.41
CA VAL A 25 7.55 -43.57 5.54
C VAL A 25 8.17 -43.53 4.14
N HIS A 26 8.75 -44.66 3.75
CA HIS A 26 9.24 -44.93 2.40
C HIS A 26 8.08 -44.92 1.40
N TYR A 27 8.13 -44.04 0.39
CA TYR A 27 7.27 -44.11 -0.79
C TYR A 27 8.04 -44.74 -1.96
N HIS A 28 7.66 -45.95 -2.36
CA HIS A 28 8.05 -46.54 -3.63
C HIS A 28 6.99 -46.20 -4.70
N GLY A 29 7.42 -45.45 -5.71
CA GLY A 29 6.95 -45.53 -7.11
C GLY A 29 5.50 -45.15 -7.43
N SER A 30 5.32 -44.04 -8.16
CA SER A 30 4.92 -44.05 -9.58
C SER A 30 4.64 -42.63 -10.08
N ARG A 31 4.94 -42.39 -11.36
CA ARG A 31 4.85 -41.10 -12.05
C ARG A 31 3.43 -40.53 -12.03
N GLY A 32 3.30 -39.27 -11.64
CA GLY A 32 2.13 -38.41 -11.85
C GLY A 32 2.43 -37.01 -11.34
N THR A 33 2.51 -36.03 -12.22
CA THR A 33 2.61 -34.61 -11.88
C THR A 33 1.28 -34.15 -11.28
N GLY A 34 1.13 -34.25 -9.96
CA GLY A 34 0.01 -33.68 -9.22
C GLY A 34 0.43 -32.35 -8.63
N GLU A 35 0.03 -31.26 -9.28
CA GLU A 35 0.03 -29.93 -8.64
C GLU A 35 -0.96 -29.94 -7.48
N LEU A 36 -0.49 -29.49 -6.31
CA LEU A 36 -1.30 -29.28 -5.12
C LEU A 36 -2.28 -28.13 -5.41
N HIS A 37 -3.52 -28.48 -5.78
CA HIS A 37 -4.61 -27.52 -5.93
C HIS A 37 -5.01 -26.94 -4.56
N CYS A 38 -5.17 -25.62 -4.53
CA CYS A 38 -5.65 -24.87 -3.37
C CYS A 38 -7.18 -24.97 -3.31
N PRO A 39 -7.80 -25.61 -2.29
CA PRO A 39 -9.25 -25.86 -2.30
C PRO A 39 -10.12 -24.60 -2.19
N THR A 40 -9.53 -23.43 -1.93
CA THR A 40 -10.26 -22.15 -1.83
C THR A 40 -10.38 -21.38 -3.14
N CYS A 41 -9.69 -21.76 -4.22
CA CYS A 41 -9.90 -21.14 -5.54
C CYS A 41 -11.00 -21.79 -6.38
N ASP A 42 -11.37 -23.04 -6.08
CA ASP A 42 -12.26 -23.83 -6.95
C ASP A 42 -13.76 -23.64 -6.69
N SER A 43 -14.16 -22.90 -5.64
CA SER A 43 -15.58 -22.77 -5.27
C SER A 43 -16.30 -21.55 -5.84
N TRP A 44 -15.62 -20.70 -6.62
CA TRP A 44 -16.20 -19.43 -7.14
C TRP A 44 -16.19 -19.25 -8.65
N LEU A 45 -15.67 -20.21 -9.43
CA LEU A 45 -15.58 -20.07 -10.88
C LEU A 45 -15.97 -21.38 -11.57
N GLY A 46 -17.09 -21.35 -12.31
CA GLY A 46 -17.49 -22.45 -13.17
C GLY A 46 -16.42 -22.70 -14.23
N ALA A 47 -15.91 -23.93 -14.27
CA ALA A 47 -15.08 -24.42 -15.36
C ALA A 47 -15.90 -24.42 -16.66
N ASP A 48 -15.44 -23.67 -17.67
CA ASP A 48 -15.56 -23.94 -19.13
C ASP A 48 -15.36 -22.70 -20.04
N ASP A 49 -14.72 -21.62 -19.57
CA ASP A 49 -14.15 -20.57 -20.45
C ASP A 49 -12.94 -19.93 -19.75
N TYR A 50 -11.72 -20.07 -20.27
CA TYR A 50 -10.53 -19.54 -19.58
C TYR A 50 -10.63 -18.00 -19.45
N ASP A 51 -10.66 -17.53 -18.20
CA ASP A 51 -10.65 -16.12 -17.81
C ASP A 51 -9.24 -15.51 -18.02
N GLU A 52 -8.90 -15.22 -19.28
CA GLU A 52 -7.51 -14.93 -19.65
C GLU A 52 -6.97 -13.57 -19.18
N GLY A 53 -7.81 -12.56 -18.89
CA GLY A 53 -7.35 -11.20 -18.59
C GLY A 53 -6.73 -11.07 -17.21
N LEU A 54 -7.53 -11.29 -16.17
CA LEU A 54 -7.17 -11.23 -14.77
C LEU A 54 -6.17 -12.31 -14.41
N GLY A 55 -6.25 -13.51 -15.00
CA GLY A 55 -5.21 -14.54 -14.86
C GLY A 55 -3.81 -13.99 -15.18
N ARG A 56 -3.66 -13.32 -16.32
CA ARG A 56 -2.40 -12.65 -16.69
C ARG A 56 -2.00 -11.53 -15.74
N LEU A 57 -2.96 -10.79 -15.18
CA LEU A 57 -2.69 -9.77 -14.17
C LEU A 57 -2.09 -10.38 -12.90
N TYR A 58 -2.65 -11.50 -12.44
CA TYR A 58 -2.15 -12.24 -11.28
C TYR A 58 -0.74 -12.78 -11.54
N ASP A 59 -0.50 -13.41 -12.70
CA ASP A 59 0.82 -13.93 -13.09
C ASP A 59 1.89 -12.84 -13.18
N GLU A 60 1.51 -11.67 -13.68
CA GLU A 60 2.42 -10.53 -13.79
C GLU A 60 2.48 -9.70 -12.50
N SER A 61 1.71 -10.01 -11.45
CA SER A 61 1.78 -9.33 -10.15
C SER A 61 3.01 -9.80 -9.33
N LEU A 62 3.25 -9.15 -8.20
CA LEU A 62 4.28 -9.55 -7.23
C LEU A 62 3.64 -9.83 -5.87
N PRO A 63 3.17 -11.06 -5.61
CA PRO A 63 2.62 -11.44 -4.32
C PRO A 63 3.59 -11.19 -3.16
N ASP A 64 4.90 -11.36 -3.38
CA ASP A 64 5.94 -11.10 -2.37
C ASP A 64 6.08 -9.63 -1.95
N ALA A 65 5.47 -8.70 -2.70
CA ALA A 65 5.40 -7.29 -2.32
C ALA A 65 4.20 -6.99 -1.39
N MET A 66 3.30 -7.93 -1.14
CA MET A 66 2.13 -7.72 -0.29
C MET A 66 2.50 -7.89 1.18
N HIS A 67 1.84 -7.14 2.07
CA HIS A 67 2.15 -7.15 3.52
C HIS A 67 1.98 -8.54 4.17
N ASN A 68 1.06 -9.36 3.63
CA ASN A 68 0.73 -10.69 4.11
C ASN A 68 1.50 -11.82 3.40
N SER A 69 2.51 -11.50 2.58
CA SER A 69 3.35 -12.54 1.97
C SER A 69 4.18 -13.29 3.01
N ALA A 70 4.41 -14.59 2.79
CA ALA A 70 5.38 -15.37 3.54
C ALA A 70 6.81 -14.79 3.47
N ALA A 71 7.16 -14.06 2.40
CA ALA A 71 8.42 -13.32 2.32
C ALA A 71 8.57 -12.28 3.45
N ARG A 72 7.44 -11.76 3.96
CA ARG A 72 7.37 -10.77 5.03
C ARG A 72 7.33 -11.38 6.43
N SER A 73 6.94 -12.64 6.60
CA SER A 73 6.90 -13.30 7.93
C SER A 73 8.29 -13.45 8.58
N LEU A 74 9.35 -13.39 7.77
CA LEU A 74 10.75 -13.40 8.21
C LEU A 74 11.34 -12.00 8.38
N ALA A 75 10.58 -10.94 8.11
CA ALA A 75 11.05 -9.57 8.35
C ALA A 75 11.09 -9.32 9.86
N ASP A 76 12.27 -8.94 10.39
CA ASP A 76 12.47 -8.66 11.81
C ASP A 76 11.44 -7.65 12.32
N ILE A 77 10.37 -8.13 12.97
CA ILE A 77 9.39 -7.30 13.69
C ILE A 77 10.07 -6.84 14.98
N THR A 78 11.00 -5.89 14.88
CA THR A 78 11.43 -5.11 16.04
C THR A 78 10.23 -4.31 16.54
N LEU A 79 9.91 -4.52 17.83
CA LEU A 79 8.75 -4.00 18.55
C LEU A 79 8.47 -2.51 18.29
N PRO A 80 7.20 -2.07 18.26
CA PRO A 80 6.83 -0.68 18.03
C PRO A 80 7.47 0.22 19.09
N THR A 81 8.25 1.21 18.68
CA THR A 81 8.49 2.37 19.54
C THR A 81 7.18 3.16 19.64
N THR A 82 6.96 3.84 20.75
CA THR A 82 5.79 4.71 21.06
C THR A 82 5.47 5.78 19.99
N ARG A 83 6.26 5.89 18.92
CA ARG A 83 6.12 6.79 17.77
C ARG A 83 5.11 6.31 16.71
N CYS A 84 4.61 5.08 16.83
CA CYS A 84 3.71 4.46 15.85
C CYS A 84 2.24 4.91 15.99
N ALA A 85 1.83 5.33 17.19
CA ALA A 85 0.44 5.64 17.50
C ALA A 85 -0.09 6.84 16.69
N GLY A 86 0.71 7.90 16.48
CA GLY A 86 0.20 9.12 15.86
C GLY A 86 -0.23 8.99 14.39
N ILE A 87 0.50 8.21 13.57
CA ILE A 87 0.11 7.98 12.17
C ILE A 87 -1.14 7.12 12.11
N ILE A 88 -1.20 6.06 12.92
CA ILE A 88 -2.33 5.13 12.97
C ILE A 88 -3.57 5.83 13.50
N GLU A 89 -3.47 6.59 14.60
CA GLU A 89 -4.56 7.38 15.17
C GLU A 89 -5.08 8.43 14.18
N GLU A 90 -4.19 9.16 13.49
CA GLU A 90 -4.60 10.14 12.48
C GLU A 90 -5.33 9.43 11.33
N LEU A 91 -4.78 8.36 10.76
CA LEU A 91 -5.42 7.61 9.68
C LEU A 91 -6.73 6.93 10.10
N ALA A 92 -6.80 6.33 11.28
CA ALA A 92 -8.01 5.73 11.82
C ALA A 92 -9.14 6.77 11.93
N ALA A 93 -8.80 8.00 12.37
CA ALA A 93 -9.75 9.10 12.38
C ALA A 93 -10.20 9.54 10.97
N HIS A 94 -9.41 9.27 9.92
CA HIS A 94 -9.78 9.59 8.53
C HIS A 94 -10.80 8.63 7.95
N PHE A 95 -10.75 7.34 8.29
CA PHE A 95 -11.58 6.33 7.63
C PHE A 95 -13.05 6.41 8.04
N GLY A 96 -13.36 6.96 9.21
CA GLY A 96 -14.74 7.24 9.64
C GLY A 96 -15.37 8.50 9.02
N GLN A 97 -14.66 9.21 8.15
CA GLN A 97 -15.09 10.51 7.62
C GLN A 97 -15.60 10.39 6.18
N PRO A 98 -16.53 11.27 5.73
CA PRO A 98 -17.04 11.26 4.37
C PRO A 98 -15.92 11.39 3.32
N GLN A 99 -16.16 10.84 2.14
CA GLN A 99 -15.24 10.94 1.01
C GLN A 99 -14.97 12.41 0.61
N ASP A 100 -15.95 13.30 0.80
CA ASP A 100 -15.82 14.73 0.51
C ASP A 100 -15.11 15.55 1.61
N SER A 101 -14.65 14.90 2.69
CA SER A 101 -13.91 15.60 3.75
C SER A 101 -12.60 16.20 3.21
N LEU A 102 -12.22 17.38 3.72
CA LEU A 102 -10.98 18.10 3.38
C LEU A 102 -9.70 17.42 3.92
N LEU A 103 -9.81 16.15 4.30
CA LEU A 103 -8.72 15.31 4.77
C LEU A 103 -7.73 15.02 3.63
N PRO A 104 -6.46 14.78 3.95
CA PRO A 104 -5.45 14.43 2.98
C PRO A 104 -5.79 13.08 2.34
N ASN A 105 -5.44 12.98 1.07
CA ASN A 105 -5.60 11.77 0.26
C ASN A 105 -4.22 11.21 -0.09
N VAL A 106 -3.15 11.90 0.30
CA VAL A 106 -1.81 11.32 0.35
C VAL A 106 -1.16 11.65 1.69
N VAL A 107 -0.65 10.64 2.36
CA VAL A 107 0.11 10.72 3.59
C VAL A 107 1.50 10.18 3.30
N VAL A 108 2.54 10.94 3.64
CA VAL A 108 3.94 10.55 3.43
C VAL A 108 4.62 10.45 4.79
N ALA A 109 5.07 9.26 5.13
CA ALA A 109 5.92 8.99 6.28
C ALA A 109 7.39 8.97 5.83
N ASN A 110 8.07 10.11 5.96
CA ASN A 110 9.44 10.29 5.50
C ASN A 110 10.46 9.95 6.59
N ASP A 111 11.51 9.21 6.21
CA ASP A 111 12.58 8.72 7.10
C ASP A 111 12.06 7.87 8.27
N VAL A 112 10.93 7.21 8.07
CA VAL A 112 10.40 6.25 9.04
C VAL A 112 10.86 4.84 8.65
N LYS A 113 11.10 3.99 9.65
CA LYS A 113 11.52 2.61 9.43
C LYS A 113 10.39 1.77 8.82
N SER A 114 10.72 0.86 7.90
CA SER A 114 9.77 -0.08 7.26
C SER A 114 8.95 -0.93 8.22
N ASN A 115 9.42 -1.15 9.46
CA ASN A 115 8.62 -1.83 10.49
C ASN A 115 7.32 -1.09 10.78
N LEU A 116 7.29 0.25 10.67
CA LEU A 116 6.04 0.99 10.84
C LEU A 116 5.09 0.75 9.67
N ALA A 117 5.59 0.64 8.44
CA ALA A 117 4.75 0.32 7.29
C ALA A 117 4.06 -1.04 7.48
N GLN A 118 4.78 -2.03 8.02
CA GLN A 118 4.22 -3.34 8.36
C GLN A 118 3.13 -3.22 9.43
N ILE A 119 3.41 -2.53 10.55
CA ILE A 119 2.43 -2.33 11.63
C ILE A 119 1.18 -1.61 11.11
N CYS A 120 1.34 -0.55 10.31
CA CYS A 120 0.20 0.14 9.72
C CYS A 120 -0.62 -0.75 8.78
N ALA A 121 0.02 -1.66 8.03
CA ALA A 121 -0.69 -2.60 7.17
C ALA A 121 -1.51 -3.63 7.96
N GLU A 122 -0.98 -4.10 9.10
CA GLU A 122 -1.65 -5.05 9.99
C GLU A 122 -2.78 -4.38 10.79
N GLU A 123 -2.53 -3.22 11.40
CA GLU A 123 -3.51 -2.52 12.23
C GLU A 123 -4.66 -1.88 11.41
N LEU A 124 -4.43 -1.59 10.13
CA LEU A 124 -5.41 -0.95 9.24
C LEU A 124 -5.86 -1.89 8.11
N GLU A 125 -5.72 -3.20 8.29
CA GLU A 125 -6.04 -4.21 7.27
C GLU A 125 -7.48 -4.06 6.77
N GLU A 126 -8.45 -3.79 7.65
CA GLU A 126 -9.87 -3.61 7.29
C GLU A 126 -10.13 -2.45 6.32
N TYR A 127 -9.25 -1.44 6.28
CA TYR A 127 -9.32 -0.30 5.37
C TYR A 127 -8.40 -0.46 4.16
N SER A 128 -7.42 -1.35 4.24
CA SER A 128 -6.39 -1.55 3.21
C SER A 128 -6.93 -2.33 2.01
N CYS A 129 -6.88 -1.71 0.83
CA CYS A 129 -7.27 -2.35 -0.42
C CYS A 129 -6.08 -2.81 -1.26
N ALA A 130 -4.88 -2.30 -1.00
CA ALA A 130 -3.66 -2.77 -1.61
C ALA A 130 -2.41 -2.36 -0.80
N THR A 131 -1.40 -3.22 -0.86
CA THR A 131 -0.08 -2.98 -0.26
C THR A 131 1.03 -3.28 -1.26
N PHE A 132 2.13 -2.53 -1.20
CA PHE A 132 3.32 -2.82 -1.98
C PHE A 132 4.60 -2.45 -1.20
N PHE A 133 5.38 -3.45 -0.83
CA PHE A 133 6.66 -3.33 -0.13
C PHE A 133 7.78 -3.60 -1.12
N VAL A 134 8.52 -2.54 -1.45
CA VAL A 134 9.71 -2.65 -2.28
C VAL A 134 10.83 -3.28 -1.45
N SER A 135 11.46 -4.31 -1.99
CA SER A 135 12.60 -4.96 -1.37
C SER A 135 13.51 -5.59 -2.41
N LYS A 136 14.78 -5.18 -2.43
CA LYS A 136 15.79 -5.86 -3.25
C LYS A 136 16.01 -7.31 -2.82
N ARG A 137 15.86 -7.59 -1.52
CA ARG A 137 16.06 -8.94 -0.94
C ARG A 137 15.05 -9.93 -1.50
N PHE A 138 13.81 -9.48 -1.69
CA PHE A 138 12.70 -10.29 -2.20
C PHE A 138 12.42 -10.04 -3.70
N LYS A 139 13.32 -9.35 -4.41
CA LYS A 139 13.22 -9.04 -5.85
C LYS A 139 11.91 -8.32 -6.23
N THR A 140 11.39 -7.49 -5.34
CA THR A 140 10.18 -6.69 -5.59
C THR A 140 10.50 -5.27 -6.05
N ASP A 141 11.76 -4.99 -6.40
CA ASP A 141 12.27 -3.68 -6.82
C ASP A 141 12.07 -3.37 -8.32
N ASN A 142 11.18 -4.10 -9.00
CA ASN A 142 10.77 -3.76 -10.36
C ASN A 142 9.61 -2.74 -10.35
N PRO A 143 9.83 -1.47 -10.74
CA PRO A 143 8.77 -0.46 -10.70
C PRO A 143 7.58 -0.81 -11.59
N ALA A 144 7.81 -1.46 -12.73
CA ALA A 144 6.77 -1.83 -13.70
C ALA A 144 5.73 -2.82 -13.16
N LYS A 145 5.96 -3.36 -11.95
CA LYS A 145 5.06 -4.28 -11.28
C LYS A 145 4.18 -3.59 -10.23
N LEU A 146 4.49 -2.36 -9.83
CA LEU A 146 3.78 -1.66 -8.75
C LEU A 146 2.27 -1.57 -9.02
N PHE A 147 1.88 -0.95 -10.12
CA PHE A 147 0.46 -0.73 -10.43
C PHE A 147 -0.25 -2.01 -10.87
N THR A 148 0.47 -2.96 -11.46
CA THR A 148 -0.03 -4.30 -11.75
C THR A 148 -0.42 -5.04 -10.46
N THR A 149 0.46 -5.03 -9.44
CA THR A 149 0.21 -5.67 -8.15
C THR A 149 -0.88 -4.97 -7.34
N ILE A 150 -0.96 -3.63 -7.41
CA ILE A 150 -2.06 -2.88 -6.79
C ILE A 150 -3.39 -3.23 -7.48
N ALA A 151 -3.44 -3.21 -8.82
CA ALA A 151 -4.63 -3.56 -9.58
C ALA A 151 -5.10 -5.00 -9.31
N SER A 152 -4.16 -5.94 -9.17
CA SER A 152 -4.45 -7.32 -8.79
C SER A 152 -5.15 -7.41 -7.44
N GLN A 153 -4.65 -6.71 -6.41
CA GLN A 153 -5.28 -6.68 -5.08
C GLN A 153 -6.67 -6.04 -5.11
N LEU A 154 -6.82 -4.92 -5.85
CA LEU A 154 -8.12 -4.27 -6.03
C LEU A 154 -9.14 -5.19 -6.72
N ALA A 155 -8.71 -5.95 -7.73
CA ALA A 155 -9.58 -6.88 -8.45
C ALA A 155 -10.09 -8.03 -7.55
N ILE A 156 -9.25 -8.53 -6.63
CA ILE A 156 -9.66 -9.54 -5.65
C ILE A 156 -10.76 -8.99 -4.73
N GLN A 157 -10.59 -7.75 -4.27
CA GLN A 157 -11.48 -7.18 -3.27
C GLN A 157 -12.76 -6.55 -3.85
N PHE A 158 -12.77 -6.19 -5.14
CA PHE A 158 -13.84 -5.39 -5.72
C PHE A 158 -14.32 -5.91 -7.09
N PRO A 159 -15.35 -6.79 -7.10
CA PRO A 159 -15.82 -7.44 -8.32
C PRO A 159 -16.29 -6.51 -9.47
N PRO A 160 -16.96 -5.38 -9.21
CA PRO A 160 -17.30 -4.41 -10.27
C PRO A 160 -16.07 -3.86 -10.99
N TYR A 161 -15.00 -3.54 -10.25
CA TYR A 161 -13.73 -3.12 -10.83
C TYR A 161 -13.04 -4.26 -11.58
N ALA A 162 -13.05 -5.48 -11.02
CA ALA A 162 -12.47 -6.66 -11.65
C ALA A 162 -13.07 -6.94 -13.04
N SER A 163 -14.40 -6.81 -13.16
CA SER A 163 -15.13 -7.03 -14.43
C SER A 163 -14.70 -6.06 -15.53
N ILE A 164 -14.48 -4.78 -15.18
CA ILE A 164 -13.99 -3.77 -16.12
C ILE A 164 -12.55 -4.09 -16.53
N LEU A 165 -11.72 -4.45 -15.55
CA LEU A 165 -10.32 -4.74 -15.77
C LEU A 165 -10.11 -5.98 -16.66
N GLU A 166 -10.91 -7.03 -16.44
CA GLU A 166 -10.95 -8.24 -17.27
C GLU A 166 -11.14 -7.90 -18.75
N ALA A 167 -12.17 -7.10 -19.06
CA ALA A 167 -12.46 -6.68 -20.44
C ALA A 167 -11.30 -5.87 -21.05
N LYS A 168 -10.68 -4.98 -20.27
CA LYS A 168 -9.52 -4.19 -20.72
C LYS A 168 -8.31 -5.08 -21.02
N LEU A 169 -8.02 -6.04 -20.16
CA LEU A 169 -6.86 -6.93 -20.30
C LEU A 169 -7.05 -7.96 -21.42
N ARG A 170 -8.26 -8.47 -21.63
CA ARG A 170 -8.59 -9.29 -22.80
C ARG A 170 -8.38 -8.52 -24.10
N ARG A 171 -8.80 -7.25 -24.13
CA ARG A 171 -8.65 -6.39 -25.32
C ARG A 171 -7.20 -5.99 -25.60
N ASN A 172 -6.41 -5.72 -24.55
CA ASN A 172 -5.02 -5.31 -24.69
C ASN A 172 -4.11 -6.02 -23.67
N PRO A 173 -3.66 -7.26 -23.96
CA PRO A 173 -2.76 -7.99 -23.08
C PRO A 173 -1.40 -7.31 -22.88
N SER A 174 -0.97 -6.46 -23.82
CA SER A 174 0.30 -5.74 -23.72
C SER A 174 0.31 -4.66 -22.63
N LEU A 175 -0.87 -4.30 -22.10
CA LEU A 175 -1.04 -3.26 -21.10
C LEU A 175 -0.11 -3.44 -19.88
N LEU A 176 0.09 -4.68 -19.44
CA LEU A 176 0.93 -5.02 -18.29
C LEU A 176 2.42 -4.73 -18.49
N ARG A 177 2.84 -4.43 -19.73
CA ARG A 177 4.23 -4.11 -20.11
C ARG A 177 4.41 -2.66 -20.57
N GLN A 178 3.36 -1.85 -20.49
CA GLN A 178 3.40 -0.44 -20.89
C GLN A 178 4.09 0.44 -19.84
N SER A 179 4.21 1.74 -20.12
CA SER A 179 4.81 2.69 -19.19
C SER A 179 4.02 2.78 -17.89
N LEU A 180 4.67 3.17 -16.79
CA LEU A 180 4.02 3.36 -15.48
C LEU A 180 2.80 4.28 -15.55
N GLU A 181 2.84 5.35 -16.34
CA GLU A 181 1.69 6.24 -16.52
C GLU A 181 0.53 5.53 -17.21
N HIS A 182 0.81 4.75 -18.26
CA HIS A 182 -0.22 4.01 -18.97
C HIS A 182 -0.79 2.89 -18.11
N GLN A 183 0.05 2.14 -17.39
CA GLN A 183 -0.40 1.15 -16.42
C GLN A 183 -1.29 1.80 -15.36
N PHE A 184 -0.86 2.91 -14.75
CA PHE A 184 -1.68 3.59 -13.74
C PHE A 184 -3.01 4.11 -14.31
N GLN A 185 -2.98 4.74 -15.49
CA GLN A 185 -4.18 5.26 -16.12
C GLN A 185 -5.16 4.14 -16.45
N GLU A 186 -4.71 3.09 -17.14
CA GLU A 186 -5.58 2.04 -17.66
C GLU A 186 -5.94 0.97 -16.63
N LEU A 187 -5.08 0.70 -15.65
CA LEU A 187 -5.36 -0.29 -14.62
C LEU A 187 -6.07 0.33 -13.40
N ILE A 188 -5.84 1.60 -13.09
CA ILE A 188 -6.41 2.23 -11.89
C ILE A 188 -7.45 3.28 -12.30
N VAL A 189 -7.04 4.38 -12.93
CA VAL A 189 -7.90 5.55 -13.14
C VAL A 189 -9.13 5.26 -14.01
N GLU A 190 -8.93 4.70 -15.20
CA GLU A 190 -10.00 4.45 -16.16
C GLU A 190 -11.04 3.45 -15.66
N PRO A 191 -10.67 2.33 -14.99
CA PRO A 191 -11.65 1.47 -14.37
C PRO A 191 -12.52 2.17 -13.33
N PHE A 192 -11.94 3.00 -12.45
CA PHE A 192 -12.73 3.76 -11.47
C PHE A 192 -13.63 4.83 -12.12
N ASN A 193 -13.18 5.47 -13.19
CA ASN A 193 -14.01 6.42 -13.95
C ASN A 193 -15.22 5.78 -14.65
N GLN A 194 -15.17 4.47 -14.92
CA GLN A 194 -16.26 3.74 -15.56
C GLN A 194 -17.31 3.22 -14.58
N LEU A 195 -17.01 3.24 -13.28
CA LEU A 195 -17.96 2.85 -12.25
C LEU A 195 -19.02 3.95 -12.07
N SER A 196 -20.25 3.53 -11.74
CA SER A 196 -21.29 4.49 -11.40
C SER A 196 -20.99 5.16 -10.06
N ASP A 197 -21.49 6.39 -9.87
CA ASP A 197 -21.31 7.15 -8.64
C ASP A 197 -21.73 6.35 -7.40
N GLN A 198 -22.82 5.59 -7.48
CA GLN A 198 -23.29 4.74 -6.39
C GLN A 198 -22.28 3.63 -6.04
N VAL A 199 -21.71 2.97 -7.05
CA VAL A 199 -20.71 1.91 -6.84
C VAL A 199 -19.42 2.50 -6.28
N MET A 200 -19.03 3.69 -6.74
CA MET A 200 -17.91 4.46 -6.22
C MET A 200 -18.09 4.85 -4.75
N THR A 201 -19.25 5.40 -4.39
CA THR A 201 -19.56 5.78 -3.01
C THR A 201 -19.55 4.58 -2.08
N ASN A 202 -20.11 3.44 -2.51
CA ASN A 202 -20.13 2.21 -1.71
C ASN A 202 -18.73 1.65 -1.48
N PHE A 203 -17.85 1.71 -2.49
CA PHE A 203 -16.47 1.25 -2.34
C PHE A 203 -15.64 2.21 -1.48
N GLY A 204 -15.84 3.51 -1.63
CA GLY A 204 -15.11 4.58 -0.94
C GLY A 204 -15.60 4.91 0.46
N SER A 205 -16.59 4.18 1.00
CA SER A 205 -17.11 4.37 2.36
C SER A 205 -17.08 3.06 3.16
N PRO A 206 -16.21 2.93 4.19
CA PRO A 206 -15.17 3.90 4.57
C PRO A 206 -14.10 4.07 3.49
N ARG A 207 -13.34 5.17 3.56
CA ARG A 207 -12.23 5.44 2.62
C ARG A 207 -11.27 4.25 2.59
N LYS A 208 -10.71 3.95 1.41
CA LYS A 208 -9.80 2.82 1.22
C LYS A 208 -8.34 3.26 1.23
N LEU A 209 -7.46 2.44 1.81
CA LEU A 209 -6.04 2.72 2.00
C LEU A 209 -5.19 1.92 1.01
N ILE A 210 -4.23 2.59 0.37
CA ILE A 210 -3.15 1.96 -0.39
C ILE A 210 -1.83 2.29 0.29
N ILE A 211 -1.08 1.28 0.71
CA ILE A 211 0.21 1.45 1.38
C ILE A 211 1.35 1.09 0.43
N ILE A 212 2.34 1.97 0.30
CA ILE A 212 3.57 1.70 -0.44
C ILE A 212 4.76 1.99 0.46
N ASP A 213 5.65 1.02 0.62
CA ASP A 213 6.88 1.13 1.42
C ASP A 213 8.13 0.88 0.59
N GLY A 214 9.22 1.57 0.94
CA GLY A 214 10.54 1.36 0.33
C GLY A 214 10.70 1.98 -1.06
N LEU A 215 9.96 3.03 -1.42
CA LEU A 215 10.13 3.70 -2.74
C LEU A 215 11.58 4.15 -3.02
N ASP A 216 12.36 4.40 -1.98
CA ASP A 216 13.79 4.72 -2.04
C ASP A 216 14.70 3.52 -2.28
N GLU A 217 14.20 2.29 -2.12
CA GLU A 217 14.96 1.08 -2.46
C GLU A 217 15.08 0.88 -3.98
N TYR A 218 14.28 1.55 -4.81
CA TYR A 218 14.45 1.48 -6.26
C TYR A 218 15.83 1.98 -6.68
N ALA A 219 16.56 1.13 -7.45
CA ALA A 219 17.89 1.48 -7.92
C ALA A 219 17.92 2.71 -8.85
N ASN A 220 16.80 3.00 -9.52
CA ASN A 220 16.66 4.15 -10.40
C ASN A 220 15.84 5.26 -9.71
N PRO A 221 16.47 6.38 -9.30
CA PRO A 221 15.77 7.51 -8.68
C PRO A 221 14.66 8.08 -9.55
N ARG A 222 14.79 8.00 -10.88
CA ARG A 222 13.74 8.48 -11.81
C ARG A 222 12.45 7.69 -11.68
N ALA A 223 12.51 6.40 -11.32
CA ALA A 223 11.31 5.60 -11.11
C ALA A 223 10.54 6.09 -9.89
N ARG A 224 11.25 6.37 -8.79
CA ARG A 224 10.70 6.96 -7.56
C ARG A 224 10.00 8.30 -7.82
N SER A 225 10.70 9.29 -8.38
CA SER A 225 10.11 10.61 -8.65
C SER A 225 8.90 10.51 -9.59
N LYS A 226 8.97 9.58 -10.55
CA LYS A 226 7.87 9.31 -11.50
C LYS A 226 6.64 8.73 -10.80
N ILE A 227 6.79 7.77 -9.90
CA ILE A 227 5.68 7.20 -9.11
C ILE A 227 5.03 8.27 -8.23
N LEU A 228 5.83 9.07 -7.51
CA LEU A 228 5.33 10.16 -6.69
C LEU A 228 4.51 11.18 -7.51
N ARG A 229 5.03 11.59 -8.68
CA ARG A 229 4.31 12.47 -9.61
C ARG A 229 2.97 11.89 -10.06
N ILE A 230 2.92 10.60 -10.38
CA ILE A 230 1.69 9.92 -10.82
C ILE A 230 0.65 9.94 -9.69
N ILE A 231 1.05 9.56 -8.48
CA ILE A 231 0.16 9.50 -7.30
C ILE A 231 -0.36 10.89 -6.95
N PHE A 232 0.52 11.88 -6.77
CA PHE A 232 0.12 13.23 -6.37
C PHE A 232 -0.78 13.92 -7.40
N ARG A 233 -0.66 13.62 -8.71
CA ARG A 233 -1.54 14.17 -9.76
C ARG A 233 -2.94 13.58 -9.77
N SER A 234 -3.11 12.40 -9.19
CA SER A 234 -4.29 11.58 -9.42
C SER A 234 -5.06 11.26 -8.15
N ALA A 235 -4.47 11.50 -6.97
CA ALA A 235 -5.06 11.16 -5.69
C ALA A 235 -6.44 11.80 -5.45
N GLU A 236 -6.70 13.03 -5.90
CA GLU A 236 -8.03 13.68 -5.75
C GLU A 236 -9.12 13.01 -6.61
N LYS A 237 -8.75 12.25 -7.64
CA LYS A 237 -9.70 11.62 -8.57
C LYS A 237 -10.11 10.21 -8.15
N LEU A 238 -9.50 9.69 -7.10
CA LEU A 238 -9.63 8.29 -6.70
C LEU A 238 -10.14 8.18 -5.26
N PRO A 239 -10.86 7.11 -4.91
CA PRO A 239 -11.44 6.90 -3.59
C PRO A 239 -10.40 6.40 -2.56
N PHE A 240 -9.12 6.74 -2.75
CA PHE A 240 -8.01 6.20 -1.98
C PHE A 240 -7.32 7.25 -1.12
N VAL A 241 -6.93 6.83 0.07
CA VAL A 241 -5.83 7.45 0.81
C VAL A 241 -4.56 6.68 0.47
N TRP A 242 -3.54 7.39 -0.02
CA TRP A 242 -2.23 6.81 -0.30
C TRP A 242 -1.32 7.02 0.91
N LEU A 243 -0.81 5.97 1.52
CA LEU A 243 0.20 6.04 2.57
C LEU A 243 1.55 5.60 2.02
N LEU A 244 2.48 6.55 1.94
CA LEU A 244 3.80 6.36 1.33
C LEU A 244 4.87 6.40 2.41
N PHE A 245 5.58 5.29 2.60
CA PHE A 245 6.79 5.23 3.40
C PHE A 245 8.00 5.34 2.49
N THR A 246 8.86 6.32 2.78
CA THR A 246 10.05 6.53 1.98
C THR A 246 11.14 7.25 2.76
N GLN A 247 12.39 7.03 2.39
CA GLN A 247 13.55 7.85 2.76
C GLN A 247 13.92 8.78 1.60
N SER A 248 12.91 9.33 0.92
CA SER A 248 13.12 10.18 -0.24
C SER A 248 13.84 11.45 0.18
N ASN A 249 14.77 11.90 -0.66
CA ASN A 249 15.21 13.28 -0.57
C ASN A 249 13.98 14.16 -0.77
N VAL A 250 13.83 15.15 0.10
CA VAL A 250 12.83 16.20 0.05
C VAL A 250 12.58 16.72 -1.38
N TYR A 251 13.62 16.82 -2.22
CA TYR A 251 13.49 17.24 -3.62
C TYR A 251 12.55 16.37 -4.46
N ASP A 252 12.52 15.04 -4.28
CA ASP A 252 11.62 14.18 -5.07
C ASP A 252 10.16 14.39 -4.70
N ILE A 253 9.90 14.61 -3.41
CA ILE A 253 8.57 14.94 -2.91
C ILE A 253 8.15 16.32 -3.43
N GLN A 254 9.05 17.32 -3.36
CA GLN A 254 8.80 18.68 -3.86
C GLN A 254 8.56 18.72 -5.37
N ASP A 255 9.37 18.01 -6.14
CA ASP A 255 9.23 17.92 -7.59
C ASP A 255 7.92 17.22 -7.97
N GLY A 256 7.58 16.13 -7.27
CA GLY A 256 6.29 15.47 -7.38
C GLY A 256 5.12 16.42 -7.16
N LEU A 257 5.15 17.14 -6.03
CA LEU A 257 4.13 18.10 -5.64
C LEU A 257 4.02 19.23 -6.66
N SER A 258 5.14 19.88 -7.01
CA SER A 258 5.19 20.98 -7.97
C SER A 258 4.62 20.58 -9.32
N ALA A 259 4.91 19.36 -9.77
CA ALA A 259 4.37 18.81 -11.01
C ALA A 259 2.86 18.53 -10.93
N ALA A 260 2.31 18.26 -9.74
CA ALA A 260 0.88 18.05 -9.51
C ALA A 260 0.09 19.36 -9.46
N GLY A 261 0.63 20.40 -8.81
CA GLY A 261 -0.03 21.72 -8.71
C GLY A 261 -0.21 22.45 -10.04
N GLN A 262 0.45 22.00 -11.12
CA GLN A 262 0.30 22.56 -12.47
C GLN A 262 -0.93 22.02 -13.23
N VAL A 263 -1.56 20.94 -12.75
CA VAL A 263 -2.62 20.22 -13.49
C VAL A 263 -3.80 19.89 -12.56
N GLY A 264 -4.81 20.77 -12.52
CA GLY A 264 -6.07 20.53 -11.80
C GLY A 264 -6.02 20.83 -10.29
N ARG A 265 -6.96 20.24 -9.52
CA ARG A 265 -7.00 20.40 -8.06
C ARG A 265 -5.80 19.65 -7.44
N PRO A 266 -4.95 20.32 -6.66
CA PRO A 266 -3.77 19.67 -6.08
C PRO A 266 -4.19 18.61 -5.05
N ALA A 267 -3.43 17.51 -4.97
CA ALA A 267 -3.58 16.54 -3.90
C ALA A 267 -3.36 17.21 -2.54
N ARG A 268 -4.26 16.93 -1.60
CA ARG A 268 -4.05 17.24 -0.18
C ARG A 268 -3.06 16.24 0.40
N VAL A 269 -1.86 16.72 0.70
CA VAL A 269 -0.75 15.90 1.18
C VAL A 269 -0.43 16.22 2.62
N ARG A 270 -0.23 15.17 3.42
CA ARG A 270 0.23 15.22 4.81
C ARG A 270 1.60 14.57 4.91
N ILE A 271 2.56 15.22 5.56
CA ILE A 271 3.91 14.66 5.74
C ILE A 271 4.22 14.48 7.22
N PHE A 272 4.73 13.29 7.57
CA PHE A 272 5.29 12.92 8.86
C PHE A 272 6.80 12.70 8.73
N GLY A 273 7.59 13.16 9.71
CA GLY A 273 9.03 12.93 9.79
C GLY A 273 9.44 12.24 11.10
N ASP A 274 10.70 11.81 11.20
CA ASP A 274 11.22 10.98 12.31
C ASP A 274 11.40 11.68 13.69
N SER A 275 11.25 13.02 13.79
CA SER A 275 11.32 13.71 15.08
C SER A 275 9.97 14.25 15.55
N GLU A 276 9.68 14.14 16.85
CA GLU A 276 8.47 14.68 17.53
C GLU A 276 8.26 16.19 17.31
N ARG A 277 9.26 16.90 16.78
CA ARG A 277 9.23 18.33 16.42
C ARG A 277 9.18 18.60 14.91
N SER A 278 9.18 17.55 14.08
CA SER A 278 9.23 17.63 12.62
C SER A 278 8.04 16.90 11.99
N CYS A 279 6.84 17.31 12.38
CA CYS A 279 5.66 17.24 11.53
C CYS A 279 5.18 18.71 11.46
N ILE A 280 4.58 19.29 10.42
CA ILE A 280 3.40 18.90 9.66
C ILE A 280 3.28 19.97 8.54
N ALA A 281 2.93 19.63 7.30
CA ALA A 281 2.34 20.64 6.41
C ALA A 281 1.04 20.11 5.82
N PHE A 282 -0.05 20.70 6.27
CA PHE A 282 -1.37 20.61 5.66
C PHE A 282 -1.56 21.93 4.91
N SER A 283 -1.49 21.90 3.59
CA SER A 283 -1.89 23.03 2.77
C SER A 283 -2.54 22.50 1.51
N ASN A 284 -3.63 23.16 1.09
CA ASN A 284 -4.18 22.96 -0.25
C ASN A 284 -3.27 23.61 -1.32
N ASP A 285 -2.23 24.34 -0.90
CA ASP A 285 -1.24 24.97 -1.75
C ASP A 285 0.09 24.20 -1.73
N THR A 286 0.43 23.69 -2.91
CA THR A 286 1.65 22.96 -3.22
C THR A 286 2.91 23.77 -2.91
N LYS A 287 2.85 25.10 -3.03
CA LYS A 287 3.97 26.00 -2.72
C LYS A 287 4.26 26.04 -1.22
N SER A 288 3.24 26.07 -0.38
CA SER A 288 3.40 26.05 1.08
C SER A 288 4.04 24.75 1.55
N ILE A 289 3.64 23.60 0.99
CA ILE A 289 4.24 22.30 1.31
C ILE A 289 5.72 22.28 0.92
N CYS A 290 6.05 22.75 -0.30
CA CYS A 290 7.44 22.85 -0.74
C CYS A 290 8.29 23.74 0.18
N ALA A 291 7.75 24.88 0.64
CA ALA A 291 8.45 25.79 1.56
C ALA A 291 8.76 25.14 2.91
N VAL A 292 7.80 24.43 3.52
CA VAL A 292 8.02 23.70 4.77
C VAL A 292 9.07 22.62 4.60
N LEU A 293 8.99 21.87 3.50
CA LEU A 293 9.96 20.84 3.14
C LEU A 293 11.38 21.41 2.98
N LEU A 294 11.56 22.56 2.31
CA LEU A 294 12.86 23.22 2.18
C LEU A 294 13.41 23.63 3.55
N ALA A 295 12.58 24.23 4.41
CA ALA A 295 12.99 24.66 5.75
C ALA A 295 13.43 23.48 6.63
N GLN A 296 12.77 22.32 6.51
CA GLN A 296 13.16 21.10 7.23
C GLN A 296 14.51 20.56 6.75
N GLN A 297 14.79 20.62 5.44
CA GLN A 297 16.07 20.19 4.88
C GLN A 297 17.21 21.09 5.35
N GLU A 298 17.03 22.40 5.33
CA GLU A 298 18.03 23.35 5.85
C GLU A 298 18.34 23.10 7.32
N HIS A 299 17.31 22.81 8.13
CA HIS A 299 17.49 22.45 9.54
C HIS A 299 18.30 21.14 9.70
N ARG A 300 18.10 20.13 8.84
CA ARG A 300 18.90 18.89 8.88
C ARG A 300 20.37 19.11 8.53
N ILE A 301 20.64 19.93 7.51
CA ILE A 301 22.01 20.29 7.14
C ILE A 301 22.67 21.03 8.31
N ALA A 302 21.97 22.00 8.90
CA ALA A 302 22.46 22.75 10.05
C ALA A 302 22.63 21.92 11.33
N ALA A 303 21.80 20.89 11.55
CA ALA A 303 21.92 19.99 12.71
C ALA A 303 23.07 18.99 12.59
N ASN A 304 23.48 18.64 11.37
CA ASN A 304 24.65 17.80 11.11
C ASN A 304 25.97 18.60 11.12
N ASP A 305 25.91 19.92 10.99
CA ASP A 305 27.04 20.81 11.26
C ASP A 305 27.05 21.21 12.74
N ASN A 306 28.02 20.69 13.51
CA ASN A 306 28.17 20.90 14.96
C ASN A 306 28.39 22.36 15.41
N ASN A 307 28.19 23.35 14.53
CA ASN A 307 28.54 24.76 14.77
C ASN A 307 27.41 25.77 14.48
N CYS A 308 26.17 25.34 14.21
CA CYS A 308 25.09 26.26 13.81
C CYS A 308 23.74 25.99 14.50
N THR A 309 23.70 26.04 15.83
CA THR A 309 22.47 25.88 16.64
C THR A 309 21.69 27.17 16.92
N LEU A 310 22.07 28.32 16.37
CA LEU A 310 21.43 29.61 16.67
C LEU A 310 21.13 30.43 15.40
N LYS A 311 20.22 29.95 14.56
CA LYS A 311 19.46 30.78 13.61
C LYS A 311 18.36 29.90 13.02
N LEU A 312 17.10 30.27 13.27
CA LEU A 312 15.85 29.81 12.62
C LEU A 312 14.70 29.55 13.61
N ARG A 313 14.63 30.32 14.70
CA ARG A 313 13.44 30.39 15.57
C ARG A 313 12.28 31.20 14.96
N LEU A 314 12.39 31.67 13.71
CA LEU A 314 11.48 32.65 13.11
C LEU A 314 10.58 32.11 11.98
N ALA A 315 10.78 30.88 11.49
CA ALA A 315 10.01 30.35 10.35
C ALA A 315 8.64 29.75 10.72
N TYR A 316 8.37 29.51 12.02
CA TYR A 316 7.15 28.80 12.45
C TYR A 316 5.95 29.69 12.79
N PHE A 317 6.02 31.01 12.59
CA PHE A 317 4.97 31.95 13.03
C PHE A 317 4.24 32.71 11.91
N PHE A 318 4.54 32.45 10.65
CA PHE A 318 3.81 33.08 9.54
C PHE A 318 3.52 32.04 8.46
N PHE A 319 2.51 31.19 8.65
CA PHE A 319 1.59 30.69 7.63
C PHE A 319 0.37 30.09 8.31
#